data_AF-A0A0N5B794-F1
#
_entry.id   AF-A0A0N5B794-F1
#
_cell.length_a   1.000
_cell.length_b   1.000
_cell.length_c   1.000
_cell.angle_alpha   90.00
_cell.angle_beta   90.00
_cell.angle_gamma   90.00
#
_symmetry.space_group_name_H-M   'P 1'
#
loop_
_entity.id
_entity.type
_entity.pdbx_description
1 polymer ?
#
loop_
_entity_poly.entity_id
_entity_poly.type
_entity_poly.pdbx_seq_one_letter_code
_entity_poly.pdbx_strand_id
1 'polypeptide(L)'
;MDETPNDTNYYTYEGGKIKIVRKLSKKKWARDGWLTGWTFCDNELFHHAWKQNEIKKRKNVFKRRFLSDEKICRSSDFLKLWDYDNSFRKDCKTIYDTIKGYADGAHRYYLKEIIESNITKIEE
;
A
#
# COMPACT_ATOMS: atom_id res chain seq x y z
N MET A 1 10.27 12.55 -0.36
CA MET A 1 9.36 13.68 -0.58
C MET A 1 10.25 14.86 -0.91
N ASP A 2 9.82 15.77 -1.77
CA ASP A 2 10.56 17.01 -1.99
C ASP A 2 9.89 18.12 -1.19
N GLU A 3 10.67 18.82 -0.37
CA GLU A 3 10.19 19.90 0.47
C GLU A 3 10.83 21.25 0.12
N THR A 4 11.49 21.33 -1.04
CA THR A 4 12.18 22.53 -1.50
C THR A 4 11.19 23.70 -1.70
N PRO A 5 11.36 24.85 -1.00
CA PRO A 5 10.32 25.89 -0.90
C PRO A 5 9.92 26.65 -2.18
N ASN A 6 10.60 26.41 -3.30
CA ASN A 6 10.43 27.16 -4.56
C ASN A 6 10.14 26.26 -5.78
N ASP A 7 9.74 25.00 -5.57
CA ASP A 7 9.24 24.16 -6.66
C ASP A 7 7.83 24.65 -7.07
N THR A 8 7.51 24.74 -8.37
CA THR A 8 6.17 25.11 -8.85
C THR A 8 5.07 24.13 -8.42
N ASN A 9 5.47 22.98 -7.85
CA ASN A 9 4.60 21.98 -7.22
C ASN A 9 4.48 22.15 -5.68
N TYR A 10 4.98 23.25 -5.12
CA TYR A 10 4.82 23.67 -3.72
C TYR A 10 3.59 24.58 -3.61
N TYR A 11 2.51 24.10 -2.99
CA TYR A 11 1.29 24.90 -2.77
C TYR A 11 0.84 24.83 -1.32
N THR A 12 0.43 25.98 -0.78
CA THR A 12 -0.15 26.09 0.57
C THR A 12 -1.59 26.62 0.49
N TYR A 13 -2.53 25.93 1.15
CA TYR A 13 -3.92 26.39 1.31
C TYR A 13 -4.14 27.04 2.69
N GLU A 14 -5.00 28.05 2.76
CA GLU A 14 -5.38 28.81 3.97
C GLU A 14 -4.20 29.27 4.84
N GLY A 15 -3.35 30.17 4.32
CA GLY A 15 -2.31 30.81 5.15
C GLY A 15 -1.26 29.85 5.72
N GLY A 16 -1.03 28.70 5.08
CA GLY A 16 0.01 27.74 5.46
C GLY A 16 -0.49 26.49 6.19
N LYS A 17 -1.80 26.30 6.37
CA LYS A 17 -2.34 25.15 7.13
C LYS A 17 -2.19 23.80 6.42
N ILE A 18 -2.21 23.77 5.09
CA ILE A 18 -2.10 22.52 4.31
C ILE A 18 -0.98 22.68 3.27
N LYS A 19 0.02 21.79 3.35
CA LYS A 19 1.17 21.71 2.42
C LYS A 19 1.01 20.50 1.52
N ILE A 20 0.88 20.73 0.21
CA ILE A 20 0.85 19.65 -0.79
C ILE A 20 2.26 19.52 -1.37
N VAL A 21 2.85 18.33 -1.28
CA VAL A 21 4.19 18.04 -1.81
C VAL A 21 4.13 16.96 -2.87
N ARG A 22 5.00 17.09 -3.89
CA ARG A 22 5.14 16.04 -4.90
C ARG A 22 5.77 14.80 -4.28
N LYS A 23 5.15 13.66 -4.60
CA LYS A 23 5.74 12.35 -4.33
C LYS A 23 6.79 12.02 -5.39
N LEU A 24 8.07 12.19 -5.05
CA LEU A 24 9.20 11.78 -5.90
C LEU A 24 9.40 10.26 -5.96
N SER A 25 8.86 9.53 -5.00
CA SER A 25 9.04 8.08 -4.94
C SER A 25 8.21 7.37 -6.01
N LYS A 26 8.84 6.45 -6.74
CA LYS A 26 8.14 5.51 -7.64
C LYS A 26 7.25 4.51 -6.89
N LYS A 27 7.37 4.41 -5.56
CA LYS A 27 6.54 3.53 -4.73
C LYS A 27 5.11 4.03 -4.76
N LYS A 28 4.15 3.33 -5.36
CA LYS A 28 2.83 3.92 -5.64
C LYS A 28 1.80 3.60 -4.57
N TRP A 29 1.72 2.36 -4.09
CA TRP A 29 0.51 1.87 -3.41
C TRP A 29 0.79 1.25 -2.05
N ALA A 30 -0.18 1.39 -1.15
CA ALA A 30 -0.29 0.59 0.05
C ALA A 30 -1.41 -0.43 -0.16
N ARG A 31 -1.21 -1.67 0.27
CA ARG A 31 -2.23 -2.73 0.16
C ARG A 31 -2.17 -3.69 1.31
N ASP A 32 -3.25 -4.43 1.52
CA ASP A 32 -3.26 -5.56 2.43
C ASP A 32 -2.25 -6.62 2.00
N GLY A 33 -1.40 -7.05 2.94
CA GLY A 33 -0.36 -8.03 2.67
C GLY A 33 -0.93 -9.41 2.29
N TRP A 34 -2.08 -9.78 2.86
CA TRP A 34 -2.69 -11.10 2.60
C TRP A 34 -3.06 -11.33 1.14
N LEU A 35 -3.35 -10.27 0.37
CA LEU A 35 -3.73 -10.35 -1.06
C LEU A 35 -2.69 -11.03 -1.94
N THR A 36 -1.41 -11.03 -1.55
CA THR A 36 -0.34 -11.67 -2.33
C THR A 36 0.46 -12.65 -1.48
N GLY A 37 -0.16 -13.21 -0.44
CA GLY A 37 0.54 -14.08 0.50
C GLY A 37 1.71 -13.38 1.19
N TRP A 38 1.59 -12.06 1.41
CA TRP A 38 2.57 -11.21 2.08
C TRP A 38 3.90 -11.04 1.34
N THR A 39 3.93 -11.41 0.07
CA THR A 39 5.03 -11.09 -0.85
C THR A 39 4.98 -9.61 -1.23
N PHE A 40 6.09 -9.07 -1.75
CA PHE A 40 6.18 -7.65 -2.10
C PHE A 40 7.09 -7.34 -3.28
N CYS A 41 6.96 -6.14 -3.85
CA CYS A 41 7.90 -5.58 -4.82
C CYS A 41 8.37 -4.16 -4.46
N ASP A 42 9.39 -3.64 -5.15
CA ASP A 42 10.02 -2.35 -4.78
C ASP A 42 9.17 -1.12 -5.06
N ASN A 43 8.18 -1.25 -5.94
CA ASN A 43 7.25 -0.16 -6.26
C ASN A 43 6.11 -0.06 -5.24
N GLU A 44 6.14 -0.84 -4.17
CA GLU A 44 5.14 -0.80 -3.11
C GLU A 44 5.58 0.13 -1.98
N LEU A 45 4.63 0.93 -1.48
CA LEU A 45 4.86 1.89 -0.41
C LEU A 45 4.79 1.23 0.97
N PHE A 46 3.77 0.38 1.19
CA PHE A 46 3.50 -0.24 2.48
C PHE A 46 2.62 -1.50 2.37
N HIS A 47 2.87 -2.48 3.23
CA HIS A 47 1.98 -3.64 3.40
C HIS A 47 1.12 -3.43 4.64
N HIS A 48 -0.17 -3.23 4.44
CA HIS A 48 -1.16 -3.10 5.49
C HIS A 48 -1.50 -4.47 6.11
N ALA A 49 -2.09 -4.42 7.30
CA ALA A 49 -2.58 -5.56 8.07
C ALA A 49 -1.52 -6.49 8.72
N TRP A 50 -0.26 -6.05 8.89
CA TRP A 50 0.73 -6.75 9.73
C TRP A 50 0.37 -6.73 11.22
N LYS A 51 -0.64 -7.50 11.62
CA LYS A 51 -1.06 -7.68 13.02
C LYS A 51 -0.15 -8.70 13.70
N GLN A 52 0.03 -8.60 15.02
CA GLN A 52 0.88 -9.52 15.80
C GLN A 52 0.53 -11.00 15.57
N ASN A 53 -0.76 -11.33 15.43
CA ASN A 53 -1.21 -12.70 15.18
C ASN A 53 -0.79 -13.20 13.79
N GLU A 54 -0.75 -12.34 12.78
CA GLU A 54 -0.27 -12.71 11.44
C GLU A 54 1.24 -12.90 11.42
N ILE A 55 1.98 -12.05 12.15
CA ILE A 55 3.44 -12.18 12.33
C ILE A 55 3.79 -13.50 13.03
N LYS A 56 3.00 -13.92 14.03
CA LYS A 56 3.21 -15.21 14.73
C LYS A 56 2.96 -16.44 13.85
N LYS A 57 1.98 -16.36 12.93
CA LYS A 57 1.58 -17.48 12.08
C LYS A 57 2.49 -17.69 10.86
N ARG A 58 3.24 -16.66 10.45
CA ARG A 58 4.02 -16.67 9.22
C ARG A 58 5.51 -16.57 9.54
N LYS A 59 6.35 -17.10 8.64
CA LYS A 59 7.78 -16.80 8.67
C LYS A 59 7.92 -15.27 8.66
N ASN A 60 8.69 -14.74 9.60
CA ASN A 60 8.81 -13.30 9.78
C ASN A 60 9.32 -12.67 8.48
N VAL A 61 8.47 -11.86 7.84
CA VAL A 61 8.82 -11.17 6.59
C VAL A 61 9.83 -10.05 6.86
N PHE A 62 9.96 -9.63 8.11
CA PHE A 62 11.01 -8.74 8.58
C PHE A 62 12.17 -9.56 9.13
N LYS A 63 13.39 -9.28 8.66
CA LYS A 63 14.61 -9.92 9.20
C LYS A 63 14.89 -9.49 10.64
N ARG A 64 14.44 -8.29 11.01
CA ARG A 64 14.69 -7.69 12.32
C ARG A 64 13.37 -7.24 12.94
N ARG A 65 13.31 -7.28 14.27
CA ARG A 65 12.20 -6.67 15.01
C ARG A 65 12.25 -5.17 14.79
N PHE A 66 11.12 -4.58 14.44
CA PHE A 66 10.98 -3.14 14.34
C PHE A 66 11.10 -2.53 15.74
N LEU A 67 12.22 -1.86 16.02
CA LEU A 67 12.43 -1.09 17.24
C LEU A 67 12.13 0.38 16.90
N SER A 68 10.90 0.81 17.19
CA SER A 68 10.49 2.20 17.01
C SER A 68 10.65 2.98 18.30
N ASP A 69 11.33 4.11 18.23
CA ASP A 69 11.23 5.19 19.19
C ASP A 69 10.93 6.50 18.45
N GLU A 70 10.59 7.56 19.18
CA GLU A 70 10.19 8.84 18.59
C GLU A 70 11.29 9.44 17.68
N LYS A 71 12.56 9.34 18.10
CA LYS A 71 13.70 9.88 17.35
C LYS A 71 13.84 9.16 16.02
N ILE A 72 13.73 7.82 16.04
CA ILE A 72 13.77 6.97 14.86
C ILE A 72 12.61 7.28 13.92
N CYS A 73 11.38 7.38 14.44
CA CYS A 73 10.17 7.66 13.64
C CYS A 73 10.21 9.02 12.94
N ARG A 74 10.85 10.02 13.53
CA ARG A 74 11.03 11.35 12.94
C ARG A 74 12.24 11.43 11.99
N SER A 75 13.10 10.41 11.95
CA SER A 75 14.31 10.43 11.14
C SER A 75 14.04 10.04 9.67
N SER A 76 14.88 10.53 8.76
CA SER A 76 14.92 10.07 7.37
C SER A 76 15.26 8.58 7.23
N ASP A 77 15.82 7.98 8.28
CA ASP A 77 16.25 6.58 8.31
C ASP A 77 15.14 5.62 8.69
N PHE A 78 13.95 6.11 9.09
CA PHE A 78 12.79 5.29 9.41
C PHE A 78 12.51 4.23 8.33
N LEU A 79 12.55 4.60 7.05
CA LEU A 79 12.29 3.68 5.94
C LEU A 79 13.39 2.62 5.75
N LYS A 80 14.62 2.87 6.25
CA LYS A 80 15.73 1.90 6.19
C LYS A 80 15.55 0.77 7.21
N LEU A 81 14.74 0.99 8.25
CA LEU A 81 14.45 -0.02 9.27
C LEU A 81 13.46 -1.09 8.82
N TRP A 82 12.84 -0.91 7.65
CA TRP A 82 12.04 -1.92 6.97
C TRP A 82 12.96 -2.93 6.28
N ASP A 83 13.65 -3.76 7.08
CA ASP A 83 14.57 -4.82 6.61
C ASP A 83 13.78 -6.10 6.36
N TYR A 84 13.50 -6.37 5.09
CA TYR A 84 12.68 -7.51 4.67
C TYR A 84 13.52 -8.74 4.31
N ASP A 85 12.94 -9.93 4.53
CA ASP A 85 13.45 -11.18 3.96
C ASP A 85 13.23 -11.16 2.44
N ASN A 86 14.33 -11.14 1.69
CA ASN A 86 14.32 -11.10 0.22
C ASN A 86 13.61 -12.30 -0.41
N SER A 87 13.41 -13.42 0.31
CA SER A 87 12.62 -14.55 -0.19
C SER A 87 11.14 -14.21 -0.42
N PHE A 88 10.63 -13.14 0.22
CA PHE A 88 9.28 -12.62 0.00
C PHE A 88 9.21 -11.58 -1.12
N ARG A 89 10.35 -11.15 -1.66
CA ARG A 89 10.39 -10.21 -2.78
C ARG A 89 10.03 -10.93 -4.08
N LYS A 90 9.16 -10.29 -4.87
CA LYS A 90 8.72 -10.73 -6.20
C LYS A 90 8.87 -9.56 -7.16
N ASP A 91 8.84 -9.85 -8.45
CA ASP A 91 8.76 -8.81 -9.46
C ASP A 91 7.38 -8.12 -9.37
N CYS A 92 7.35 -6.82 -9.72
CA CYS A 92 6.12 -6.04 -9.58
C CYS A 92 5.00 -6.49 -10.51
N LYS A 93 5.31 -7.17 -11.61
CA LYS A 93 4.29 -7.67 -12.54
C LYS A 93 3.53 -8.83 -11.89
N THR A 94 4.22 -9.78 -11.26
CA THR A 94 3.59 -10.88 -10.51
C THR A 94 2.65 -10.35 -9.42
N ILE A 95 3.09 -9.35 -8.66
CA ILE A 95 2.25 -8.71 -7.63
C ILE A 95 1.02 -8.05 -8.28
N TYR A 96 1.23 -7.27 -9.34
CA TYR A 96 0.15 -6.58 -10.05
C TYR A 96 -0.87 -7.55 -10.63
N ASP A 97 -0.43 -8.60 -11.31
CA ASP A 97 -1.29 -9.61 -11.93
C ASP A 97 -2.13 -10.34 -10.87
N THR A 98 -1.56 -10.60 -9.68
CA THR A 98 -2.30 -11.17 -8.55
C THR A 98 -3.42 -10.24 -8.08
N ILE A 99 -3.09 -8.96 -7.84
CA ILE A 99 -4.07 -7.95 -7.40
C ILE A 99 -5.16 -7.75 -8.45
N LYS A 100 -4.78 -7.71 -9.73
CA LYS A 100 -5.71 -7.61 -10.85
C LYS A 100 -6.68 -8.79 -10.85
N GLY A 101 -6.21 -10.00 -10.57
CA GLY A 101 -7.08 -11.18 -10.43
C GLY A 101 -8.16 -11.00 -9.36
N TYR A 102 -7.82 -10.43 -8.20
CA TYR A 102 -8.81 -10.10 -7.16
C TYR A 102 -9.80 -9.03 -7.62
N ALA A 103 -9.31 -7.95 -8.24
CA ALA A 103 -10.16 -6.87 -8.73
C ALA A 103 -11.15 -7.34 -9.80
N ASP A 104 -10.66 -8.10 -10.80
CA ASP A 104 -11.47 -8.68 -11.87
C ASP A 104 -12.50 -9.67 -11.30
N GLY A 105 -12.10 -10.47 -10.30
CA GLY A 105 -12.99 -11.40 -9.60
C GLY A 105 -14.12 -10.68 -8.85
N ALA A 106 -13.77 -9.67 -8.06
CA ALA A 106 -14.74 -8.85 -7.32
C ALA A 106 -15.70 -8.13 -8.27
N HIS A 107 -15.19 -7.59 -9.38
CA HIS A 107 -16.03 -6.93 -10.39
C HIS A 107 -17.03 -7.89 -11.04
N ARG A 108 -16.58 -9.09 -11.47
CA ARG A 108 -17.49 -10.10 -12.02
C ARG A 108 -18.55 -10.53 -11.02
N TYR A 109 -18.17 -10.74 -9.76
CA TYR A 109 -19.10 -11.13 -8.71
C TYR A 109 -20.14 -10.02 -8.47
N TYR A 110 -19.70 -8.78 -8.35
CA TYR A 110 -20.59 -7.62 -8.22
C TYR A 110 -21.58 -7.50 -9.37
N LEU A 111 -21.13 -7.63 -10.62
CA LEU A 111 -22.01 -7.59 -11.79
C LEU A 111 -23.03 -8.73 -11.78
N LYS A 112 -22.61 -9.93 -11.38
CA LYS A 112 -23.51 -11.07 -11.22
C LYS A 112 -24.62 -10.76 -10.21
N GLU A 113 -24.26 -10.26 -9.04
CA GLU A 113 -25.23 -9.89 -7.98
C GLU A 113 -26.21 -8.80 -8.45
N ILE A 114 -25.74 -7.80 -9.22
CA ILE A 114 -26.63 -6.79 -9.83
C ILE A 114 -27.63 -7.43 -10.79
N ILE A 115 -27.17 -8.33 -11.67
CA ILE A 115 -28.03 -8.97 -12.66
C ILE A 115 -29.05 -9.88 -11.98
N GLU A 116 -28.62 -10.67 -10.99
CA GLU A 116 -29.48 -11.61 -10.27
C GLU A 116 -30.47 -10.92 -9.33
N SER A 117 -30.11 -9.77 -8.77
CA SER A 117 -31.00 -8.99 -7.89
C SER A 117 -32.14 -8.27 -8.62
N ASN A 118 -32.13 -8.22 -9.96
CA ASN A 118 -33.11 -7.49 -10.78
C ASN A 118 -33.28 -6.00 -10.39
N ILE A 119 -32.37 -5.39 -9.61
CA ILE A 119 -32.54 -4.01 -9.12
C ILE A 119 -32.53 -2.97 -10.24
N THR A 120 -32.03 -3.35 -11.42
CA THR A 120 -31.96 -2.50 -12.62
C THR A 120 -33.24 -2.52 -13.44
N LYS A 121 -34.20 -3.40 -13.13
CA LYS A 121 -35.55 -3.39 -13.67
C LYS A 121 -36.42 -2.50 -12.78
N ILE A 122 -36.30 -1.19 -12.96
CA ILE A 122 -37.29 -0.26 -12.43
C ILE A 122 -38.52 -0.42 -13.34
N GLU A 123 -39.62 -0.94 -12.79
CA GLU A 123 -40.91 -1.03 -13.49
C GLU A 123 -41.49 0.39 -13.69
N GLU A 124 -41.96 0.69 -14.91
CA GLU A 124 -42.78 1.87 -15.21
C GLU A 124 -44.22 1.70 -14.74
#